data_AF-A0A2X1QPV3-F1
#
_entry.id   AF-A0A2X1QPV3-F1
#
_cell.length_a   1.000
_cell.length_b   1.000
_cell.length_c   1.000
_cell.angle_alpha   90.00
_cell.angle_beta   90.00
_cell.angle_gamma   90.00
#
_symmetry.space_group_name_H-M   'P 1'
#
loop_
_entity.id
_entity.type
_entity.pdbx_description
1 polymer ?
#
loop_
_entity_poly.entity_id
_entity_poly.type
_entity_poly.pdbx_seq_one_letter_code
_entity_poly.pdbx_strand_id
1 'polypeptide(L)'
;MVFYGPEGQELGGKFLAKDNRVFGVFSAKETPENKELSRETLIDGKLTTFKRTDAKTNTTADTTTNKTTNAITDTTANAKNFTTEDISSFGEADYLLIDNYPIPLLPESGDFISSKLHKVGDKTYQVEACCSNLSYVKFGMYYEAPPKEEEKEKRKRKTSDKSIEHLLSILIRSPYSQFSNSCNGKRDISR
;
A
#
# COMPACT_ATOMS: atom_id res chain seq x y z
N MET A 1 -17.12 12.55 -11.03
CA MET A 1 -16.08 13.61 -11.02
C MET A 1 -14.95 13.11 -10.17
N VAL A 2 -13.70 13.34 -10.57
CA VAL A 2 -12.48 12.87 -9.88
C VAL A 2 -11.47 14.01 -9.89
N PHE A 3 -10.70 14.14 -8.80
CA PHE A 3 -9.61 15.12 -8.67
C PHE A 3 -8.27 14.46 -8.98
N TYR A 4 -7.34 15.24 -9.54
CA TYR A 4 -5.99 14.86 -9.93
C TYR A 4 -4.97 15.86 -9.38
N GLY A 5 -3.74 15.38 -9.21
CA GLY A 5 -2.66 16.12 -8.56
C GLY A 5 -2.65 15.91 -7.03
N PRO A 6 -1.50 16.10 -6.38
CA PRO A 6 -1.32 15.82 -4.95
C PRO A 6 -2.24 16.66 -4.05
N GLU A 7 -2.73 17.80 -4.54
CA GLU A 7 -3.64 18.69 -3.79
C GLU A 7 -4.99 18.85 -4.49
N GLY A 8 -5.28 18.04 -5.52
CA GLY A 8 -6.54 18.12 -6.28
C GLY A 8 -6.66 19.37 -7.15
N GLN A 9 -5.55 19.88 -7.70
CA GLN A 9 -5.53 21.10 -8.50
C GLN A 9 -6.26 20.95 -9.85
N GLU A 10 -6.44 19.72 -10.31
CA GLU A 10 -7.14 19.40 -11.55
C GLU A 10 -8.33 18.48 -11.26
N LEU A 11 -9.38 18.58 -12.06
CA LEU A 11 -10.51 17.67 -11.97
C LEU A 11 -10.99 17.27 -13.35
N GLY A 12 -11.57 16.08 -13.42
CA GLY A 12 -12.14 15.53 -14.62
C GLY A 12 -13.46 14.81 -14.34
N GLY A 13 -14.26 14.67 -15.38
CA GLY A 13 -15.50 13.93 -15.29
C GLY A 13 -16.10 13.58 -16.63
N LYS A 14 -17.08 12.69 -16.55
CA LYS A 14 -17.95 12.32 -17.67
C LYS A 14 -19.38 12.24 -17.19
N PHE A 15 -20.32 12.44 -18.10
CA PHE A 15 -21.72 12.20 -17.86
C PHE A 15 -22.38 11.66 -19.13
N LEU A 16 -23.45 10.88 -18.94
CA LEU A 16 -24.37 10.45 -19.99
C LEU A 16 -25.73 11.04 -19.66
N ALA A 17 -26.34 11.76 -20.59
CA ALA A 17 -27.68 12.29 -20.43
C ALA A 17 -28.67 11.14 -20.22
N LYS A 18 -29.74 11.38 -19.45
CA LYS A 18 -30.71 10.33 -19.07
C LYS A 18 -31.39 9.66 -20.26
N ASP A 19 -31.49 10.37 -21.38
CA ASP A 19 -32.05 9.88 -22.64
C ASP A 19 -31.01 9.12 -23.50
N ASN A 20 -29.79 8.93 -22.99
CA ASN A 20 -28.64 8.31 -23.64
C ASN A 20 -28.19 8.99 -24.96
N ARG A 21 -28.60 10.24 -25.22
CA ARG A 21 -28.29 10.92 -26.50
C ARG A 21 -27.02 11.75 -26.48
N VAL A 22 -26.65 12.25 -25.31
CA VAL A 22 -25.49 13.13 -25.16
C VAL A 22 -24.54 12.52 -24.14
N PHE A 23 -23.31 12.29 -24.59
CA PHE A 23 -22.19 11.94 -23.72
C PHE A 23 -21.22 13.13 -23.69
N GLY A 24 -20.89 13.58 -22.49
CA GLY A 24 -19.97 14.69 -22.29
C GLY A 24 -18.79 14.28 -21.41
N VAL A 25 -17.62 14.82 -21.74
CA VAL A 25 -16.41 14.77 -20.90
C VAL A 25 -15.95 16.19 -20.62
N PHE A 26 -15.40 16.42 -19.43
CA PHE A 26 -14.90 17.74 -19.04
C PHE A 26 -13.65 17.61 -18.18
N SER A 27 -12.85 18.66 -18.23
CA SER A 27 -11.66 18.86 -17.40
C SER A 27 -11.59 20.31 -16.96
N ALA A 28 -11.14 20.55 -15.74
CA ALA A 28 -10.88 21.89 -15.22
C ALA A 28 -9.62 21.89 -14.36
N LYS A 29 -8.99 23.06 -14.25
CA LYS A 29 -7.82 23.31 -13.43
C LYS A 29 -8.06 24.53 -12.56
N GLU A 30 -7.65 24.46 -11.30
CA GLU A 30 -7.70 25.58 -10.37
C GLU A 30 -6.71 26.67 -10.79
N THR A 31 -7.17 27.92 -10.81
CA THR A 31 -6.34 29.12 -10.91
C THR A 31 -6.40 29.89 -9.59
N PRO A 32 -5.38 29.78 -8.72
CA PRO A 32 -5.41 30.43 -7.41
C PRO A 32 -5.20 31.94 -7.58
N GLU A 33 -6.21 32.75 -7.23
CA GLU A 33 -6.14 34.20 -7.45
C GLU A 33 -5.51 35.00 -6.30
N ASN A 34 -5.55 34.55 -5.04
CA ASN A 34 -4.88 35.29 -3.93
C ASN A 34 -4.84 34.62 -2.53
N LYS A 35 -5.33 33.39 -2.36
CA LYS A 35 -5.30 32.70 -1.05
C LYS A 35 -5.06 31.22 -1.26
N GLU A 36 -4.01 30.68 -0.66
CA GLU A 36 -3.78 29.25 -0.58
C GLU A 36 -4.99 28.63 0.15
N LEU A 37 -5.83 27.90 -0.58
CA LEU A 37 -6.98 27.23 0.02
C LEU A 37 -6.46 26.16 0.98
N SER A 38 -6.95 26.15 2.21
CA SER A 38 -6.64 25.10 3.17
C SER A 38 -7.03 23.74 2.59
N ARG A 39 -6.05 22.83 2.45
CA ARG A 39 -6.26 21.47 1.97
C ARG A 39 -6.34 20.51 3.15
N GLU A 40 -7.16 19.47 3.01
CA GLU A 40 -7.25 18.37 3.96
C GLU A 40 -6.85 17.07 3.25
N THR A 41 -6.04 16.24 3.92
CA THR A 41 -5.73 14.90 3.42
C THR A 41 -6.95 14.01 3.55
N LEU A 42 -7.54 13.60 2.43
CA LEU A 42 -8.70 12.70 2.43
C LEU A 42 -8.30 11.22 2.39
N ILE A 43 -7.18 10.91 1.74
CA ILE A 43 -6.72 9.54 1.49
C ILE A 43 -5.23 9.48 1.84
N ASP A 44 -4.84 8.44 2.57
CA ASP A 44 -3.44 8.09 2.82
C ASP A 44 -3.20 6.66 2.34
N GLY A 45 -2.33 6.51 1.35
CA GLY A 45 -2.03 5.25 0.70
C GLY A 45 -0.53 5.07 0.62
N LYS A 46 0.00 4.09 1.34
CA LYS A 46 1.44 3.81 1.39
C LYS A 46 1.74 2.38 0.98
N LEU A 47 2.79 2.23 0.18
CA LEU A 47 3.39 0.98 -0.20
C LEU A 47 4.82 0.93 0.34
N THR A 48 5.11 -0.08 1.13
CA THR A 48 6.45 -0.31 1.66
C THR A 48 7.02 -1.59 1.06
N THR A 49 8.21 -1.48 0.48
CA THR A 49 8.86 -2.57 -0.24
C THR A 49 10.05 -3.08 0.55
N PHE A 50 10.11 -4.40 0.74
CA PHE A 50 11.18 -5.06 1.48
C PHE A 50 12.03 -5.88 0.51
N LYS A 51 13.33 -5.59 0.49
CA LYS A 51 14.30 -6.46 -0.19
C LYS A 51 14.98 -7.35 0.84
N ARG A 52 14.57 -8.61 0.90
CA ARG A 52 15.28 -9.61 1.70
C ARG A 52 16.59 -9.97 1.01
N THR A 53 17.69 -9.43 1.52
CA THR A 53 19.03 -9.93 1.20
C THR A 53 19.33 -11.04 2.18
N ASP A 54 19.44 -12.29 1.72
CA ASP A 54 19.88 -13.37 2.59
C ASP A 54 21.28 -13.05 3.11
N ALA A 55 21.39 -12.77 4.41
CA ALA A 55 22.67 -12.60 5.07
C ALA A 55 23.44 -13.92 4.95
N LYS A 56 24.40 -13.98 4.02
CA LYS A 56 25.37 -15.06 3.98
C LYS A 56 26.20 -14.97 5.26
N THR A 57 25.90 -15.82 6.23
CA THR A 57 26.73 -16.07 7.41
C THR A 57 28.09 -16.59 6.94
N ASN A 58 29.06 -15.70 6.75
CA ASN A 58 30.45 -16.09 6.78
C ASN A 58 30.91 -16.06 8.24
N THR A 59 30.85 -17.24 8.84
CA THR A 59 31.59 -17.58 10.05
C THR A 59 33.08 -17.33 9.79
N THR A 60 33.65 -16.30 10.39
CA THR A 60 35.05 -16.36 10.82
C THR A 60 35.13 -15.56 12.11
N ALA A 61 35.09 -16.30 13.21
CA ALA A 61 35.62 -15.83 14.47
C ALA A 61 37.09 -15.49 14.22
N ASP A 62 37.48 -14.25 14.47
CA ASP A 62 38.83 -14.04 14.98
C ASP A 62 38.83 -12.95 16.03
N THR A 63 39.53 -13.28 17.09
CA THR A 63 39.56 -12.58 18.36
C THR A 63 40.56 -11.44 18.25
N THR A 64 40.40 -10.45 19.13
CA THR A 64 41.47 -9.64 19.76
C THR A 64 41.39 -8.13 19.48
N THR A 65 41.25 -7.41 20.59
CA THR A 65 41.88 -6.13 20.96
C THR A 65 41.00 -4.88 20.96
N ASN A 66 40.70 -4.45 22.19
CA ASN A 66 40.27 -3.11 22.58
C ASN A 66 41.19 -2.02 22.00
N LYS A 67 40.62 -1.04 21.28
CA LYS A 67 41.18 0.33 21.24
C LYS A 67 40.12 1.35 20.84
N THR A 68 39.78 2.20 21.81
CA THR A 68 39.05 3.46 21.68
C THR A 68 39.66 4.35 20.59
N THR A 69 38.91 4.65 19.53
CA THR A 69 39.10 5.86 18.73
C THR A 69 37.80 6.25 18.04
N ASN A 70 37.28 7.44 18.34
CA ASN A 70 36.25 8.10 17.55
C ASN A 70 36.81 8.33 16.13
N ALA A 71 36.27 7.61 15.15
CA ALA A 71 36.51 7.87 13.74
C ALA A 71 35.21 7.65 12.97
N ILE A 72 34.68 8.78 12.49
CA ILE A 72 33.64 8.91 11.48
C ILE A 72 33.99 7.96 10.33
N THR A 73 33.23 6.87 10.20
CA THR A 73 33.13 6.08 8.98
C THR A 73 31.65 5.90 8.70
N ASP A 74 31.17 6.74 7.80
CA ASP A 74 29.87 6.64 7.20
C ASP A 74 29.76 5.35 6.40
N THR A 75 28.56 4.78 6.38
CA THR A 75 27.97 3.97 5.29
C THR A 75 28.51 2.56 4.97
N THR A 76 27.51 1.66 4.76
CA THR A 76 27.50 0.53 3.81
C THR A 76 27.86 -0.89 4.28
N ALA A 77 27.22 -1.43 5.34
CA ALA A 77 27.21 -2.90 5.52
C ALA A 77 26.01 -3.51 6.30
N ASN A 78 24.95 -2.75 6.62
CA ASN A 78 23.72 -3.28 7.24
C ASN A 78 22.50 -2.39 6.93
N ALA A 79 22.41 -1.87 5.70
CA ALA A 79 21.25 -1.12 5.25
C ALA A 79 20.08 -2.10 5.06
N LYS A 80 19.22 -2.18 6.08
CA LYS A 80 17.84 -2.64 5.96
C LYS A 80 17.20 -1.88 4.79
N ASN A 81 17.04 -2.52 3.63
CA ASN A 81 16.50 -1.92 2.41
C ASN A 81 14.97 -1.87 2.45
N PHE A 82 14.41 -0.80 3.01
CA PHE A 82 12.97 -0.53 3.11
C PHE A 82 12.70 0.76 2.34
N THR A 83 11.84 0.72 1.31
CA THR A 83 11.43 1.92 0.56
C THR A 83 9.93 2.11 0.70
N THR A 84 9.49 3.32 1.05
CA THR A 84 8.09 3.68 1.20
C THR A 84 7.69 4.66 0.11
N GLU A 85 6.61 4.38 -0.60
CA GLU A 85 6.09 5.19 -1.70
C GLU A 85 4.59 5.42 -1.52
N ASP A 86 4.11 6.54 -2.07
CA ASP A 86 2.69 6.82 -2.19
C ASP A 86 2.06 5.96 -3.29
N ILE A 87 0.85 5.48 -3.05
CA ILE A 87 0.08 4.74 -4.07
C ILE A 87 -1.07 5.55 -4.63
N SER A 88 -1.39 5.27 -5.89
CA SER A 88 -2.60 5.77 -6.51
C SER A 88 -3.84 5.14 -5.87
N SER A 89 -4.84 5.96 -5.59
CA SER A 89 -6.16 5.52 -5.11
C SER A 89 -7.25 6.36 -5.77
N PHE A 90 -8.42 5.77 -5.97
CA PHE A 90 -9.61 6.48 -6.47
C PHE A 90 -10.48 7.06 -5.34
N GLY A 91 -9.99 7.07 -4.11
CA GLY A 91 -10.79 7.46 -2.94
C GLY A 91 -11.63 6.34 -2.36
N GLU A 92 -11.27 5.10 -2.69
CA GLU A 92 -11.89 3.89 -2.17
C GLU A 92 -10.79 3.07 -1.48
N ALA A 93 -11.04 2.65 -0.23
CA ALA A 93 -10.10 1.84 0.54
C ALA A 93 -10.11 0.36 0.13
N ASP A 94 -11.18 -0.07 -0.55
CA ASP A 94 -11.44 -1.45 -0.90
C ASP A 94 -10.71 -1.92 -2.17
N TYR A 95 -10.00 -1.02 -2.85
CA TYR A 95 -9.26 -1.33 -4.06
C TYR A 95 -7.81 -0.86 -3.98
N LEU A 96 -6.89 -1.75 -4.36
CA LEU A 96 -5.49 -1.45 -4.61
C LEU A 96 -5.24 -1.34 -6.12
N LEU A 97 -4.45 -0.36 -6.56
CA LEU A 97 -4.00 -0.30 -7.96
C LEU A 97 -2.60 -0.90 -8.10
N ILE A 98 -2.51 -2.05 -8.77
CA ILE A 98 -1.23 -2.65 -9.20
C ILE A 98 -1.15 -2.46 -10.72
N ASP A 99 -0.11 -1.78 -11.23
CA ASP A 99 0.03 -1.46 -12.67
C ASP A 99 -1.26 -0.86 -13.28
N ASN A 100 -1.91 0.04 -12.53
CA ASN A 100 -3.20 0.66 -12.86
C ASN A 100 -4.41 -0.29 -12.97
N TYR A 101 -4.28 -1.57 -12.61
CA TYR A 101 -5.39 -2.52 -12.48
C TYR A 101 -5.95 -2.52 -11.05
N PRO A 102 -7.28 -2.35 -10.89
CA PRO A 102 -7.93 -2.39 -9.58
C PRO A 102 -8.03 -3.82 -9.05
N ILE A 103 -7.47 -4.04 -7.87
CA ILE A 103 -7.49 -5.30 -7.13
C ILE A 103 -8.41 -5.15 -5.91
N PRO A 104 -9.51 -5.93 -5.81
CA PRO A 104 -10.41 -5.87 -4.67
C PRO A 104 -9.73 -6.45 -3.42
N LEU A 105 -9.74 -5.68 -2.33
CA LEU A 105 -9.20 -6.06 -1.03
C LEU A 105 -10.28 -6.63 -0.09
N LEU A 106 -11.53 -6.67 -0.54
CA LEU A 106 -12.65 -7.19 0.23
C LEU A 106 -12.55 -8.72 0.36
N PRO A 107 -12.80 -9.27 1.57
CA PRO A 107 -12.87 -10.71 1.77
C PRO A 107 -14.12 -11.30 1.13
N GLU A 108 -14.10 -12.60 0.89
CA GLU A 108 -15.32 -13.35 0.57
C GLU A 108 -16.22 -13.47 1.80
N SER A 109 -17.49 -13.80 1.59
CA SER A 109 -18.50 -13.77 2.63
C SER A 109 -18.12 -14.65 3.82
N GLY A 110 -17.88 -14.01 4.97
CA GLY A 110 -17.60 -14.67 6.25
C GLY A 110 -16.13 -14.62 6.69
N ASP A 111 -15.19 -14.32 5.80
CA ASP A 111 -13.77 -14.31 6.15
C ASP A 111 -13.34 -12.97 6.76
N PHE A 112 -12.44 -13.04 7.74
CA PHE A 112 -11.87 -11.86 8.39
C PHE A 112 -10.80 -11.17 7.52
N ILE A 113 -10.02 -11.97 6.77
CA ILE A 113 -8.91 -11.54 5.91
C ILE A 113 -9.21 -12.01 4.48
N SER A 114 -8.96 -11.16 3.49
CA SER A 114 -8.97 -11.56 2.08
C SER A 114 -7.60 -12.10 1.69
N SER A 115 -7.52 -13.26 1.03
CA SER A 115 -6.27 -13.80 0.49
C SER A 115 -6.55 -14.39 -0.90
N LYS A 116 -6.10 -13.71 -1.96
CA LYS A 116 -6.46 -14.04 -3.34
C LYS A 116 -5.30 -13.87 -4.32
N LEU A 117 -5.30 -14.75 -5.34
CA LEU A 117 -4.46 -14.60 -6.52
C LEU A 117 -5.15 -13.71 -7.55
N HIS A 118 -4.46 -12.68 -8.00
CA HIS A 118 -4.92 -11.80 -9.06
C HIS A 118 -3.91 -11.79 -10.21
N LYS A 119 -4.40 -12.01 -11.43
CA LYS A 119 -3.58 -11.90 -12.64
C LYS A 119 -3.62 -10.45 -13.14
N VAL A 120 -2.46 -9.82 -13.25
CA VAL A 120 -2.27 -8.46 -13.77
C VAL A 120 -1.24 -8.52 -14.89
N GLY A 121 -1.69 -8.34 -16.14
CA GLY A 121 -0.87 -8.60 -17.31
C GLY A 121 -0.38 -10.06 -17.34
N ASP A 122 0.94 -10.24 -17.41
CA ASP A 122 1.60 -11.56 -17.42
C ASP A 122 1.97 -12.07 -16.03
N LYS A 123 1.75 -11.25 -14.99
CA LYS A 123 2.12 -11.56 -13.61
C LYS A 123 0.92 -12.00 -12.80
N THR A 124 1.15 -12.85 -11.81
CA THR A 124 0.13 -13.21 -10.82
C THR A 124 0.61 -12.70 -9.46
N TYR A 125 -0.27 -12.01 -8.75
CA TYR A 125 0.02 -11.49 -7.42
C TYR A 125 -0.85 -12.20 -6.39
N GLN A 126 -0.25 -12.71 -5.32
CA GLN A 126 -1.00 -13.06 -4.12
C GLN A 126 -1.18 -11.78 -3.31
N VAL A 127 -2.42 -11.46 -2.97
CA VAL A 127 -2.80 -10.27 -2.21
C VAL A 127 -3.52 -10.70 -0.96
N GLU A 128 -2.99 -10.30 0.20
CA GLU A 128 -3.55 -10.55 1.51
C GLU A 128 -3.95 -9.22 2.13
N ALA A 129 -5.22 -9.05 2.47
CA ALA A 129 -5.75 -7.79 2.95
C ALA A 129 -6.68 -7.96 4.15
N CYS A 130 -6.44 -7.15 5.18
CA CYS A 130 -7.21 -7.05 6.41
C CYS A 130 -8.02 -5.74 6.38
N CYS A 131 -9.24 -5.68 6.90
CA CYS A 131 -10.04 -6.77 7.46
C CYS A 131 -11.53 -6.53 7.17
N SER A 132 -12.38 -7.55 7.32
CA SER A 132 -13.82 -7.44 7.06
C SER A 132 -14.54 -6.42 7.94
N ASN A 133 -14.06 -6.17 9.16
CA ASN A 133 -14.65 -5.20 10.09
C ASN A 133 -14.18 -3.75 9.87
N LEU A 134 -13.27 -3.51 8.93
CA LEU A 134 -12.70 -2.18 8.65
C LEU A 134 -13.21 -1.67 7.31
N SER A 135 -14.09 -0.68 7.31
CA SER A 135 -14.65 -0.11 6.06
C SER A 135 -13.76 0.96 5.43
N TYR A 136 -13.06 1.76 6.24
CA TYR A 136 -12.32 2.94 5.78
C TYR A 136 -10.80 2.77 5.77
N VAL A 137 -10.31 1.63 6.25
CA VAL A 137 -8.88 1.30 6.26
C VAL A 137 -8.69 -0.13 5.80
N LYS A 138 -7.68 -0.35 4.96
CA LYS A 138 -7.21 -1.67 4.56
C LYS A 138 -5.70 -1.71 4.66
N PHE A 139 -5.17 -2.82 5.13
CA PHE A 139 -3.73 -3.04 5.17
C PHE A 139 -3.44 -4.51 4.94
N GLY A 140 -2.22 -4.80 4.51
CA GLY A 140 -1.82 -6.17 4.27
C GLY A 140 -0.56 -6.23 3.42
N MET A 141 -0.45 -7.28 2.62
CA MET A 141 0.73 -7.50 1.79
C MET A 141 0.35 -8.04 0.43
N TYR A 142 1.24 -7.82 -0.54
CA TYR A 142 1.21 -8.56 -1.78
C TYR A 142 2.61 -8.94 -2.24
N TYR A 143 2.66 -10.01 -3.03
CA TYR A 143 3.88 -10.50 -3.65
C TYR A 143 3.55 -11.17 -4.99
N GLU A 144 4.52 -11.18 -5.89
CA GLU A 144 4.41 -11.90 -7.16
C GLU A 144 4.44 -13.40 -6.86
N ALA A 145 3.34 -14.10 -7.17
CA ALA A 145 3.21 -15.53 -7.00
C ALA A 145 3.94 -16.26 -8.14
N PRO A 146 4.65 -17.37 -7.84
CA PRO A 146 5.31 -18.15 -8.87
C PRO A 146 4.26 -18.74 -9.85
N PRO A 147 4.61 -18.89 -11.14
CA PRO A 147 3.71 -19.52 -12.10
C PRO A 147 3.34 -20.94 -11.62
N LYS A 148 2.05 -21.28 -11.69
CA LYS A 148 1.57 -22.62 -11.33
C LYS A 148 2.12 -23.63 -12.34
N GLU A 149 3.18 -24.35 -11.98
CA GLU A 149 3.54 -25.60 -12.65
C GLU A 149 2.65 -26.73 -12.10
N GLU A 150 1.89 -27.38 -12.99
CA GLU A 150 1.27 -28.68 -12.73
C GLU A 150 2.37 -29.68 -12.31
N GLU A 151 2.13 -30.39 -11.21
CA GLU A 151 2.88 -31.53 -10.65
C GLU A 151 4.40 -31.60 -10.90
N LYS A 152 5.18 -31.37 -9.84
CA LYS A 152 6.27 -32.29 -9.47
C LYS A 152 6.62 -32.25 -8.00
N GLU A 153 6.23 -33.32 -7.33
CA GLU A 153 6.78 -33.80 -6.07
C GLU A 153 8.33 -33.77 -6.10
N LYS A 154 8.92 -33.39 -4.96
CA LYS A 154 10.36 -33.36 -4.65
C LYS A 154 11.17 -32.17 -5.19
N ARG A 155 10.90 -30.98 -4.66
CA ARG A 155 11.98 -30.06 -4.25
C ARG A 155 11.99 -29.90 -2.74
N LYS A 156 12.77 -30.75 -2.07
CA LYS A 156 13.27 -30.46 -0.72
C LYS A 156 13.89 -29.06 -0.74
N ARG A 157 13.27 -28.12 -0.01
CA ARG A 157 13.88 -26.90 0.54
C ARG A 157 14.96 -26.26 -0.35
N LYS A 158 14.58 -25.77 -1.53
CA LYS A 158 15.38 -24.85 -2.35
C LYS A 158 14.45 -23.93 -3.13
N THR A 159 13.83 -23.03 -2.38
CA THR A 159 13.30 -21.79 -2.93
C THR A 159 13.64 -20.70 -1.92
N SER A 160 14.92 -20.32 -1.86
CA SER A 160 15.28 -18.97 -1.45
C SER A 160 14.94 -18.07 -2.64
N ASP A 161 13.65 -17.94 -2.96
CA ASP A 161 13.26 -17.01 -4.01
C ASP A 161 13.23 -15.61 -3.43
N LYS A 162 13.83 -14.71 -4.20
CA LYS A 162 13.90 -13.27 -3.95
C LYS A 162 12.51 -12.64 -4.12
N SER A 163 11.51 -13.10 -3.38
CA SER A 163 10.18 -12.49 -3.41
C SER A 163 10.31 -11.10 -2.80
N ILE A 164 10.20 -10.08 -3.64
CA ILE A 164 9.99 -8.72 -3.16
C ILE A 164 8.60 -8.74 -2.51
N GLU A 165 8.59 -8.56 -1.21
CA GLU A 165 7.36 -8.42 -0.44
C GLU A 165 7.01 -6.95 -0.37
N HIS A 166 5.73 -6.64 -0.56
CA HIS A 166 5.20 -5.30 -0.43
C HIS A 166 4.15 -5.29 0.67
N LEU A 167 4.31 -4.44 1.70
CA LEU A 167 3.23 -4.14 2.65
C LEU A 167 2.49 -2.90 2.16
N LEU A 168 1.18 -2.96 2.24
CA LEU A 168 0.25 -1.92 1.82
C LEU A 168 -0.55 -1.40 3.01
N SER A 169 -0.84 -0.10 3.03
CA SER A 169 -1.88 0.50 3.86
C SER A 169 -2.64 1.58 3.08
N ILE A 170 -3.97 1.52 3.10
CA ILE A 170 -4.89 2.52 2.54
C ILE A 170 -5.84 2.97 3.64
N LEU A 171 -5.98 4.28 3.83
CA LEU A 171 -6.87 4.90 4.81
C LEU A 171 -7.65 6.03 4.16
N ILE A 172 -8.97 6.02 4.33
CA ILE A 172 -9.84 7.18 4.09
C ILE A 172 -9.96 7.93 5.42
N ARG A 173 -9.53 9.20 5.42
CA ARG A 173 -9.54 10.05 6.62
C ARG A 173 -10.93 10.65 6.82
N SER A 174 -11.39 10.64 8.07
CA SER A 174 -12.58 11.42 8.44
C SER A 174 -12.33 12.92 8.22
N PRO A 175 -13.33 13.68 7.72
CA PRO A 175 -13.19 15.12 7.57
C PRO A 175 -12.96 15.78 8.93
N TYR A 176 -12.17 16.85 8.97
CA TYR A 176 -11.76 17.43 10.25
C TYR A 176 -12.93 17.92 11.12
N SER A 177 -14.02 18.34 10.47
CA SER A 177 -15.26 18.77 11.13
C SER A 177 -15.97 17.66 11.93
N GLN A 178 -15.65 16.39 11.69
CA GLN A 178 -16.26 15.25 12.38
C GLN A 178 -15.42 14.69 13.53
N PHE A 179 -14.19 15.21 13.74
CA PHE A 179 -13.41 14.75 14.90
C PHE A 179 -14.10 15.17 16.20
N SER A 180 -14.32 14.20 17.08
CA SER A 180 -14.86 14.49 18.40
C SER A 180 -13.83 15.24 19.24
N ASN A 181 -14.21 16.37 19.82
CA ASN A 181 -13.42 17.07 20.85
C ASN A 181 -13.42 16.35 22.21
N SER A 182 -13.92 15.12 22.27
CA SER A 182 -14.00 14.30 23.48
C SER A 182 -12.77 13.39 23.57
N CYS A 183 -11.88 13.67 24.54
CA CYS A 183 -10.72 12.82 24.88
C CYS A 183 -11.10 11.54 25.64
N ASN A 184 -12.32 11.04 25.51
CA ASN A 184 -12.82 9.89 26.27
C ASN A 184 -13.16 8.72 25.33
N GLY A 185 -12.13 8.10 24.75
CA GLY A 185 -12.26 6.76 24.21
C GLY A 185 -12.50 5.81 25.38
N LYS A 186 -13.75 5.34 25.58
CA LYS A 186 -14.07 4.35 26.60
C LYS A 186 -13.18 3.13 26.41
N ARG A 187 -12.19 2.97 27.29
CA ARG A 187 -11.45 1.73 27.48
C ARG A 187 -12.33 0.79 28.27
N ASP A 188 -13.25 0.10 27.59
CA ASP A 188 -13.87 -1.09 28.16
C ASP A 188 -12.88 -2.25 28.04
N ILE A 189 -11.83 -2.21 28.86
CA ILE A 189 -10.98 -3.36 29.15
C ILE A 189 -11.71 -4.13 30.25
N SER A 190 -12.64 -4.98 29.87
CA SER A 190 -13.24 -5.93 30.80
C SER A 190 -12.18 -7.01 31.11
N ARG A 191 -11.81 -7.10 32.39
CA ARG A 191 -10.92 -8.13 32.96
C ARG A 191 -11.55 -9.51 32.92
#